data_AF-A0A6J1RA21-F1
#
_entry.id   AF-A0A6J1RA21-F1
#
_cell.length_a   1.000
_cell.length_b   1.000
_cell.length_c   1.000
_cell.angle_alpha   90.00
_cell.angle_beta   90.00
_cell.angle_gamma   90.00
#
_symmetry.space_group_name_H-M   'P 1'
#
loop_
_entity.id
_entity.type
_entity.pdbx_description
1 polymer ?
#
loop_
_entity_poly.entity_id
_entity_poly.type
_entity_poly.pdbx_seq_one_letter_code
_entity_poly.pdbx_strand_id
1 'polypeptide(L)'
;MNSYDYKNKMELLLSDVNTYAKVKKDPILTLTRNVRALLTRWQNQEFISPATYKFFYCSDGVLPRAYGLPKIHKQNHPLRIIVSFIDGPLHNLARFLHNIISTSIPKANSHIKDSFQLVNNLNGLRLEDDYILISLDVVSLFTNVPTDLAIDSICNRWEHIAEKCDISRDEFILAVRLILDSTYFRFNNNVYKQNFGSPMGSPLSPDLADLVLQDIETRAIGMLKFRIPFFFRYVDNIAMAIPRDMADSVLQTFNSFHPRLQFTIEIGDRKLHFLDTTIINNN
;
A
#
# COMPACT_ATOMS: atom_id res chain seq x y z
N MET A 1 7.12 27.34 1.37
CA MET A 1 8.30 26.67 0.78
C MET A 1 8.45 27.18 -0.65
N ASN A 2 9.62 27.70 -1.03
CA ASN A 2 9.82 28.22 -2.39
C ASN A 2 10.10 27.06 -3.38
N SER A 3 10.17 27.37 -4.68
CA SER A 3 10.38 26.36 -5.74
C SER A 3 11.73 25.65 -5.63
N TYR A 4 12.78 26.37 -5.21
CA TYR A 4 14.13 25.81 -5.06
C TYR A 4 14.19 24.80 -3.91
N ASP A 5 13.68 25.17 -2.73
CA ASP A 5 13.58 24.30 -1.56
C ASP A 5 12.76 23.03 -1.87
N TYR A 6 11.65 23.20 -2.59
CA TYR A 6 10.79 22.08 -3.00
C TYR A 6 11.55 21.09 -3.89
N LYS A 7 12.28 21.60 -4.90
CA LYS A 7 13.09 20.76 -5.79
C LYS A 7 14.17 20.01 -5.02
N ASN A 8 14.90 20.71 -4.15
CA ASN A 8 15.95 20.08 -3.33
C ASN A 8 15.38 18.99 -2.41
N LYS A 9 14.24 19.23 -1.74
CA LYS A 9 13.59 18.21 -0.90
C LYS A 9 13.12 17.01 -1.71
N MET A 10 12.58 17.22 -2.90
CA MET A 10 12.19 16.12 -3.79
C MET A 10 13.39 15.33 -4.28
N GLU A 11 14.46 16.00 -4.70
CA GLU A 11 15.69 15.35 -5.16
C GLU A 11 16.38 14.57 -4.04
N LEU A 12 16.34 15.06 -2.80
CA LEU A 12 16.80 14.34 -1.61
C LEU A 12 15.98 13.07 -1.34
N LEU A 13 14.65 13.12 -1.53
CA LEU A 13 13.83 11.90 -1.40
C LEU A 13 14.12 10.89 -2.52
N LEU A 14 14.35 11.39 -3.74
CA LEU A 14 14.67 10.57 -4.91
C LEU A 14 16.13 10.09 -4.93
N SER A 15 16.99 10.56 -4.01
CA SER A 15 18.36 10.08 -3.87
C SER A 15 18.49 8.83 -2.99
N ASP A 16 17.40 8.31 -2.41
CA ASP A 16 17.40 7.00 -1.77
C ASP A 16 17.59 5.90 -2.81
N VAL A 17 18.84 5.46 -2.95
CA VAL A 17 19.27 4.42 -3.90
C VAL A 17 18.66 3.05 -3.63
N ASN A 18 18.15 2.80 -2.43
CA ASN A 18 17.48 1.54 -2.10
C ASN A 18 16.04 1.50 -2.63
N THR A 19 15.45 2.66 -2.94
CA THR A 19 14.06 2.77 -3.39
C THR A 19 13.99 3.23 -4.85
N TYR A 20 14.83 4.18 -5.24
CA TYR A 20 14.78 4.82 -6.56
C TYR A 20 16.10 4.67 -7.32
N ALA A 21 15.99 4.57 -8.64
CA ALA A 21 17.12 4.64 -9.55
C ALA A 21 16.86 5.65 -10.67
N LYS A 22 17.86 6.46 -10.99
CA LYS A 22 17.82 7.37 -12.14
C LYS A 22 18.05 6.58 -13.43
N VAL A 23 17.21 6.79 -14.43
CA VAL A 23 17.25 6.08 -15.71
C VAL A 23 17.68 7.04 -16.82
N LYS A 24 18.60 6.60 -17.68
CA LYS A 24 19.14 7.43 -18.77
C LYS A 24 18.22 7.49 -19.99
N LYS A 25 17.53 6.39 -20.30
CA LYS A 25 16.68 6.25 -21.48
C LYS A 25 15.21 6.29 -21.07
N ASP A 26 14.40 7.02 -21.83
CA ASP A 26 12.95 7.02 -21.63
C ASP A 26 12.39 5.60 -21.89
N PRO A 27 11.74 4.96 -20.90
CA PRO A 27 11.28 3.59 -21.00
C PRO A 27 9.92 3.47 -21.71
N ILE A 28 9.27 4.57 -22.09
CA ILE A 28 7.86 4.57 -22.51
C ILE A 28 7.56 3.61 -23.66
N LEU A 29 8.44 3.52 -24.66
CA LEU A 29 8.26 2.61 -25.80
C LEU A 29 8.33 1.14 -25.36
N THR A 30 9.26 0.82 -24.46
CA THR A 30 9.40 -0.54 -23.90
C THR A 30 8.18 -0.90 -23.07
N LEU A 31 7.70 0.03 -22.22
CA LEU A 31 6.50 -0.15 -21.40
C LEU A 31 5.28 -0.42 -22.26
N THR A 32 5.02 0.44 -23.24
CA THR A 32 3.89 0.31 -24.15
C THR A 32 3.95 -1.00 -24.94
N ARG A 33 5.13 -1.43 -25.38
CA ARG A 33 5.30 -2.72 -26.05
C ARG A 33 4.97 -3.91 -25.14
N ASN A 34 5.45 -3.89 -23.90
CA ASN A 34 5.22 -4.98 -22.94
C ASN A 34 3.73 -5.09 -22.57
N VAL A 35 3.07 -3.96 -22.34
CA VAL A 35 1.62 -3.91 -22.09
C VAL A 35 0.85 -4.45 -23.30
N ARG A 36 1.17 -3.99 -24.51
CA ARG A 36 0.51 -4.48 -25.73
C ARG A 36 0.69 -5.99 -25.90
N ALA A 37 1.90 -6.52 -25.67
CA ALA A 37 2.14 -7.95 -25.75
C ALA A 37 1.27 -8.76 -24.78
N LEU A 38 1.14 -8.30 -23.53
CA LEU A 38 0.25 -8.89 -22.53
C LEU A 38 -1.22 -8.84 -23.00
N LEU A 39 -1.68 -7.68 -23.44
CA LEU A 39 -3.06 -7.47 -23.88
C LEU A 39 -3.42 -8.30 -25.11
N THR A 40 -2.53 -8.39 -26.10
CA THR A 40 -2.75 -9.22 -27.29
C THR A 40 -2.84 -10.69 -26.91
N ARG A 41 -1.98 -11.16 -25.99
CA ARG A 41 -2.06 -12.52 -25.47
C ARG A 41 -3.38 -12.78 -24.76
N TRP A 42 -3.82 -11.88 -23.88
CA TRP A 42 -5.10 -12.00 -23.17
C TRP A 42 -6.30 -12.00 -24.10
N GLN A 43 -6.27 -11.19 -25.17
CA GLN A 43 -7.33 -11.20 -26.18
C GLN A 43 -7.36 -12.53 -26.94
N ASN A 44 -6.20 -13.05 -27.36
CA ASN A 44 -6.09 -14.31 -28.09
C ASN A 44 -6.51 -15.54 -27.25
N GLN A 45 -6.34 -15.45 -25.93
CA GLN A 45 -6.76 -16.48 -24.97
C GLN A 45 -8.19 -16.23 -24.43
N GLU A 46 -8.91 -15.25 -25.00
CA GLU A 46 -10.28 -14.90 -24.64
C GLU A 46 -10.49 -14.47 -23.18
N PHE A 47 -9.42 -14.14 -22.45
CA PHE A 47 -9.52 -13.59 -21.09
C PHE A 47 -10.12 -12.19 -21.05
N ILE A 48 -10.03 -11.45 -22.15
CA ILE A 48 -10.61 -10.11 -22.29
C ILE A 48 -11.33 -9.97 -23.62
N SER A 49 -12.46 -9.24 -23.59
CA SER A 49 -13.20 -8.91 -24.81
C SER A 49 -12.42 -7.94 -25.72
N PRO A 50 -12.73 -7.86 -27.02
CA PRO A 50 -12.17 -6.83 -27.91
C PRO A 50 -12.43 -5.39 -27.45
N ALA A 51 -13.57 -5.13 -26.80
CA ALA A 51 -13.88 -3.82 -26.23
C ALA A 51 -12.96 -3.50 -25.04
N THR A 52 -12.72 -4.49 -24.17
CA THR A 52 -11.79 -4.40 -23.04
C THR A 52 -10.35 -4.18 -23.52
N TYR A 53 -9.91 -4.92 -24.56
CA TYR A 53 -8.61 -4.70 -25.20
C TYR A 53 -8.46 -3.26 -25.68
N LYS A 54 -9.45 -2.72 -26.39
CA LYS A 54 -9.43 -1.34 -26.91
C LYS A 54 -9.38 -0.30 -25.77
N PHE A 55 -10.04 -0.57 -24.65
CA PHE A 55 -10.00 0.29 -23.47
C PHE A 55 -8.61 0.30 -22.79
N PHE A 56 -7.91 -0.83 -22.78
CA PHE A 56 -6.54 -0.91 -22.26
C PHE A 56 -5.47 -0.45 -23.25
N TYR A 57 -5.79 -0.44 -24.54
CA TYR A 57 -4.83 -0.09 -25.58
C TYR A 57 -4.38 1.36 -25.46
N CYS A 58 -3.06 1.55 -25.32
CA CYS A 58 -2.43 2.86 -25.29
C CYS A 58 -1.54 3.03 -26.53
N SER A 59 -1.84 4.00 -27.40
CA SER A 59 -1.01 4.35 -28.55
C SER A 59 0.20 5.18 -28.14
N ASP A 60 -0.07 6.27 -27.42
CA ASP A 60 0.87 7.36 -27.12
C ASP A 60 0.88 7.67 -25.62
N GLY A 61 1.32 6.70 -24.82
CA GLY A 61 1.39 6.85 -23.37
C GLY A 61 2.35 7.95 -22.95
N VAL A 62 2.03 8.64 -21.86
CA VAL A 62 2.92 9.63 -21.25
C VAL A 62 3.59 9.02 -20.04
N LEU A 63 4.87 9.33 -19.82
CA LEU A 63 5.55 8.88 -18.61
C LEU A 63 4.93 9.59 -17.38
N PRO A 64 4.53 8.85 -16.33
CA PRO A 64 3.99 9.41 -15.11
C PRO A 64 4.84 10.55 -14.54
N ARG A 65 4.22 11.50 -13.84
CA ARG A 65 4.93 12.63 -13.22
C ARG A 65 4.88 12.51 -11.71
N ALA A 66 6.04 12.69 -11.07
CA ALA A 66 6.10 12.75 -9.62
C ALA A 66 5.96 14.19 -9.11
N TYR A 67 5.31 14.34 -7.97
CA TYR A 67 5.22 15.59 -7.21
C TYR A 67 5.17 15.28 -5.71
N GLY A 68 5.52 16.26 -4.89
CA GLY A 68 5.56 16.14 -3.44
C GLY A 68 4.41 16.90 -2.78
N LEU A 69 3.70 16.26 -1.87
CA LEU A 69 2.75 16.93 -0.98
C LEU A 69 3.39 17.16 0.40
N PRO A 70 3.37 18.38 0.96
CA PRO A 70 3.91 18.64 2.29
C PRO A 70 3.04 17.97 3.37
N LYS A 71 3.66 17.23 4.29
CA LYS A 71 3.01 16.74 5.50
C LYS A 71 2.96 17.86 6.54
N ILE A 72 1.91 18.69 6.50
CA ILE A 72 1.77 19.92 7.32
C ILE A 72 1.72 19.66 8.84
N HIS A 73 1.36 18.44 9.25
CA HIS A 73 1.27 18.05 10.66
C HIS A 73 2.60 17.52 11.24
N LYS A 74 3.66 17.39 10.43
CA LYS A 74 4.98 16.93 10.89
C LYS A 74 6.00 18.08 10.89
N GLN A 75 6.89 18.08 11.88
CA GLN A 75 7.98 19.05 11.97
C GLN A 75 8.79 19.09 10.67
N ASN A 76 9.24 20.29 10.26
CA ASN A 76 9.96 20.54 9.00
C ASN A 76 9.16 20.27 7.70
N HIS A 77 7.88 19.92 7.82
CA HIS A 77 6.95 19.67 6.71
C HIS A 77 7.58 18.79 5.62
N PRO A 78 7.97 17.53 5.93
CA PRO A 78 8.56 16.63 4.96
C PRO A 78 7.60 16.40 3.79
N LEU A 79 8.16 16.20 2.59
CA LEU A 79 7.37 15.90 1.41
C LEU A 79 6.99 14.43 1.36
N ARG A 80 5.81 14.16 0.79
CA ARG A 80 5.31 12.84 0.43
C ARG A 80 5.26 12.77 -1.09
N ILE A 81 6.07 11.90 -1.69
CA ILE A 81 6.06 11.71 -3.15
C ILE A 81 4.75 11.03 -3.56
N ILE A 82 4.13 11.58 -4.59
CA ILE A 82 3.01 10.98 -5.32
C ILE A 82 3.40 10.94 -6.79
N VAL A 83 3.11 9.82 -7.43
CA VAL A 83 3.31 9.62 -8.86
C VAL A 83 1.94 9.57 -9.54
N SER A 84 1.67 10.55 -10.40
CA SER A 84 0.44 10.57 -11.20
C SER A 84 0.59 9.65 -12.41
N PHE A 85 -0.10 8.50 -12.37
CA PHE A 85 -0.17 7.56 -13.48
C PHE A 85 -1.27 7.87 -14.49
N ILE A 86 -2.00 8.98 -14.33
CA ILE A 86 -3.03 9.40 -15.30
C ILE A 86 -2.38 9.48 -16.69
N ASP A 87 -3.07 8.95 -17.69
CA ASP A 87 -2.63 8.82 -19.09
C ASP A 87 -1.36 7.95 -19.30
N GLY A 88 -0.91 7.25 -18.27
CA GLY A 88 0.16 6.27 -18.35
C GLY A 88 -0.31 4.96 -18.98
N PRO A 89 0.57 4.22 -19.67
CA PRO A 89 0.21 3.00 -20.41
C PRO A 89 -0.32 1.87 -19.51
N LEU A 90 -0.05 1.92 -18.21
CA LEU A 90 -0.44 0.90 -17.23
C LEU A 90 -1.65 1.29 -16.38
N HIS A 91 -2.15 2.53 -16.50
CA HIS A 91 -3.19 3.04 -15.61
C HIS A 91 -4.48 2.23 -15.69
N ASN A 92 -4.97 1.98 -16.91
CA ASN A 92 -6.22 1.26 -17.12
C ASN A 92 -6.09 -0.22 -16.73
N LEU A 93 -4.92 -0.84 -16.97
CA LEU A 93 -4.64 -2.20 -16.53
C LEU A 93 -4.63 -2.28 -14.99
N ALA A 94 -3.94 -1.36 -14.31
CA ALA A 94 -3.92 -1.30 -12.85
C ALA A 94 -5.32 -1.08 -12.26
N ARG A 95 -6.12 -0.20 -12.87
CA ARG A 95 -7.51 0.05 -12.47
C ARG A 95 -8.39 -1.20 -12.65
N PHE A 96 -8.18 -1.94 -13.73
CA PHE A 96 -8.90 -3.17 -13.97
C PHE A 96 -8.58 -4.24 -12.92
N LEU A 97 -7.30 -4.47 -12.61
CA LEU A 97 -6.92 -5.40 -11.54
C LEU A 97 -7.41 -4.95 -10.17
N HIS A 98 -7.36 -3.64 -9.87
CA HIS A 98 -7.95 -3.07 -8.66
C HIS A 98 -9.44 -3.42 -8.53
N ASN A 99 -10.22 -3.24 -9.61
CA ASN A 99 -11.65 -3.55 -9.59
C ASN A 99 -11.90 -5.04 -9.31
N ILE A 100 -11.09 -5.94 -9.87
CA ILE A 100 -11.19 -7.37 -9.58
C ILE A 100 -10.86 -7.64 -8.11
N ILE A 101 -9.70 -7.19 -7.62
CA ILE A 101 -9.24 -7.45 -6.25
C ILE A 101 -10.23 -6.91 -5.22
N SER A 102 -10.66 -5.65 -5.39
CA SER A 102 -11.55 -4.96 -4.45
C SER A 102 -12.96 -5.55 -4.38
N THR A 103 -13.43 -6.19 -5.45
CA THR A 103 -14.74 -6.86 -5.49
C THR A 103 -14.68 -8.34 -5.14
N SER A 104 -13.49 -8.96 -5.21
CA SER A 104 -13.27 -10.37 -4.90
C SER A 104 -12.95 -10.60 -3.44
N ILE A 105 -12.11 -9.74 -2.85
CA ILE A 105 -11.53 -9.99 -1.54
C ILE A 105 -12.30 -9.23 -0.45
N PRO A 106 -12.85 -9.93 0.56
CA PRO A 106 -13.51 -9.27 1.67
C PRO A 106 -12.51 -8.43 2.48
N LYS A 107 -13.00 -7.33 3.06
CA LYS A 107 -12.19 -6.53 3.98
C LYS A 107 -11.90 -7.33 5.25
N ALA A 108 -10.70 -7.17 5.80
CA ALA A 108 -10.35 -7.79 7.08
C ALA A 108 -11.25 -7.29 8.21
N ASN A 109 -11.49 -8.13 9.21
CA ASN A 109 -12.30 -7.78 10.39
C ASN A 109 -11.70 -6.60 11.18
N SER A 110 -10.39 -6.40 11.09
CA SER A 110 -9.67 -5.26 11.68
C SER A 110 -9.92 -3.94 10.96
N HIS A 111 -10.42 -3.97 9.71
CA HIS A 111 -10.57 -2.78 8.89
C HIS A 111 -11.65 -1.85 9.45
N ILE A 112 -11.28 -0.58 9.61
CA ILE A 112 -12.20 0.51 9.90
C ILE A 112 -12.16 1.56 8.79
N LYS A 113 -13.34 2.06 8.42
CA LYS A 113 -13.52 3.01 7.32
C LYS A 113 -13.37 4.47 7.75
N ASP A 114 -13.69 4.78 9.00
CA ASP A 114 -13.71 6.13 9.57
C ASP A 114 -13.76 6.09 11.11
N SER A 115 -13.65 7.26 11.73
CA SER A 115 -13.76 7.44 13.18
C SER A 115 -15.12 7.05 13.74
N PHE A 116 -16.20 7.21 12.99
CA PHE A 116 -17.54 6.82 13.45
C PHE A 116 -17.63 5.30 13.65
N GLN A 117 -17.11 4.51 12.71
CA GLN A 117 -17.06 3.05 12.85
C GLN A 117 -16.19 2.64 14.04
N LEU A 118 -15.04 3.30 14.22
CA LEU A 118 -14.17 3.04 15.37
C LEU A 118 -14.90 3.27 16.70
N VAL A 119 -15.58 4.42 16.85
CA VAL A 119 -16.34 4.75 18.06
C VAL A 119 -17.44 3.72 18.31
N ASN A 120 -18.18 3.33 17.28
CA ASN A 120 -19.22 2.31 17.40
C ASN A 120 -18.66 0.96 17.83
N ASN A 121 -17.52 0.55 17.26
CA ASN A 121 -16.89 -0.73 17.58
C ASN A 121 -16.29 -0.77 18.99
N LEU A 122 -15.82 0.38 19.51
CA LEU A 122 -15.28 0.51 20.86
C LEU A 122 -16.36 0.74 21.93
N ASN A 123 -17.60 1.05 21.53
CA ASN A 123 -18.66 1.38 22.46
C ASN A 123 -18.95 0.22 23.42
N GLY A 124 -18.93 0.50 24.73
CA GLY A 124 -19.16 -0.49 25.77
C GLY A 124 -17.99 -1.43 26.05
N LEU A 125 -16.87 -1.33 25.31
CA LEU A 125 -15.67 -2.11 25.59
C LEU A 125 -15.02 -1.61 26.89
N ARG A 126 -14.79 -2.53 27.83
CA ARG A 126 -14.01 -2.29 29.04
C ARG A 126 -12.69 -3.02 28.95
N LEU A 127 -11.61 -2.35 29.29
CA LEU A 127 -10.28 -2.95 29.35
C LEU A 127 -10.02 -3.48 30.77
N GLU A 128 -8.93 -4.20 30.98
CA GLU A 128 -8.44 -4.53 32.32
C GLU A 128 -7.41 -3.45 32.75
N ASP A 129 -7.14 -3.30 34.04
CA ASP A 129 -6.31 -2.19 34.57
C ASP A 129 -4.84 -2.26 34.13
N ASP A 130 -4.35 -3.46 33.81
CA ASP A 130 -3.02 -3.72 33.29
C ASP A 130 -2.90 -3.48 31.78
N TYR A 131 -4.00 -3.15 31.10
CA TYR A 131 -3.99 -2.87 29.67
C TYR A 131 -3.76 -1.39 29.37
N ILE A 132 -2.94 -1.17 28.35
CA ILE A 132 -2.63 0.14 27.78
C ILE A 132 -3.10 0.21 26.32
N LEU A 133 -3.38 1.43 25.89
CA LEU A 133 -3.67 1.76 24.50
C LEU A 133 -2.35 2.07 23.77
N ILE A 134 -2.16 1.44 22.61
CA ILE A 134 -1.03 1.72 21.73
C ILE A 134 -1.51 1.97 20.28
N SER A 135 -0.70 2.72 19.53
CA SER A 135 -0.83 2.83 18.08
C SER A 135 0.42 2.27 17.39
N LEU A 136 0.23 1.57 16.28
CA LEU A 136 1.31 1.20 15.35
C LEU A 136 1.12 1.96 14.02
N ASP A 137 2.17 2.62 13.55
CA ASP A 137 2.20 3.30 12.22
C ASP A 137 3.22 2.60 11.33
N VAL A 138 2.83 2.28 10.08
CA VAL A 138 3.74 1.65 9.11
C VAL A 138 4.69 2.70 8.54
N VAL A 139 5.99 2.47 8.64
CA VAL A 139 7.01 3.38 8.14
C VAL A 139 7.02 3.40 6.61
N SER A 140 6.53 4.50 6.04
CA SER A 140 6.56 4.76 4.59
C SER A 140 6.02 3.59 3.77
N LEU A 141 4.84 3.09 4.12
CA LEU A 141 4.19 1.88 3.60
C LEU A 141 4.48 1.62 2.11
N PHE A 142 4.05 2.52 1.23
CA PHE A 142 4.14 2.31 -0.22
C PHE A 142 5.57 2.15 -0.74
N THR A 143 6.57 2.83 -0.18
CA THR A 143 7.98 2.65 -0.57
C THR A 143 8.64 1.43 0.07
N ASN A 144 7.94 0.72 0.96
CA ASN A 144 8.48 -0.38 1.77
C ASN A 144 7.68 -1.68 1.70
N VAL A 145 6.54 -1.72 1.01
CA VAL A 145 5.80 -2.97 0.74
C VAL A 145 6.60 -3.85 -0.23
N PRO A 146 7.04 -5.05 0.17
CA PRO A 146 7.81 -5.92 -0.71
C PRO A 146 6.92 -6.52 -1.80
N THR A 147 7.41 -6.54 -3.05
CA THR A 147 6.67 -7.11 -4.19
C THR A 147 6.36 -8.58 -3.97
N ASP A 148 7.31 -9.37 -3.44
CA ASP A 148 7.08 -10.80 -3.25
C ASP A 148 5.99 -11.09 -2.22
N LEU A 149 5.95 -10.34 -1.11
CA LEU A 149 4.84 -10.42 -0.15
C LEU A 149 3.50 -10.07 -0.80
N ALA A 150 3.46 -9.04 -1.66
CA ALA A 150 2.23 -8.67 -2.36
C ALA A 150 1.74 -9.75 -3.32
N ILE A 151 2.67 -10.42 -4.02
CA ILE A 151 2.33 -11.55 -4.90
C ILE A 151 1.86 -12.75 -4.07
N ASP A 152 2.54 -13.08 -2.98
CA ASP A 152 2.12 -14.16 -2.07
C ASP A 152 0.72 -13.90 -1.50
N SER A 153 0.42 -12.66 -1.12
CA SER A 153 -0.90 -12.27 -0.62
C SER A 153 -2.02 -12.45 -1.65
N ILE A 154 -1.73 -12.23 -2.94
CA ILE A 154 -2.66 -12.54 -4.05
C ILE A 154 -2.82 -14.05 -4.19
N CYS A 155 -1.71 -14.80 -4.21
CA CYS A 155 -1.73 -16.25 -4.32
C CYS A 155 -2.58 -16.91 -3.22
N ASN A 156 -2.42 -16.45 -1.98
CA ASN A 156 -3.16 -16.94 -0.80
C ASN A 156 -4.67 -16.69 -0.89
N ARG A 157 -5.12 -15.77 -1.76
CA ARG A 157 -6.53 -15.40 -1.94
C ARG A 157 -7.02 -15.66 -3.36
N TRP A 158 -6.28 -16.47 -4.13
CA TRP A 158 -6.58 -16.69 -5.54
C TRP A 158 -7.96 -17.29 -5.77
N GLU A 159 -8.43 -18.18 -4.89
CA GLU A 159 -9.76 -18.80 -5.00
C GLU A 159 -10.87 -17.73 -5.08
N HIS A 160 -10.82 -16.70 -4.23
CA HIS A 160 -11.77 -15.60 -4.26
C HIS A 160 -11.67 -14.75 -5.54
N ILE A 161 -10.44 -14.53 -6.03
CA ILE A 161 -10.19 -13.74 -7.25
C ILE A 161 -10.70 -14.48 -8.49
N ALA A 162 -10.47 -15.80 -8.56
CA ALA A 162 -10.87 -16.65 -9.68
C ALA A 162 -12.39 -16.71 -9.86
N GLU A 163 -13.18 -16.49 -8.81
CA GLU A 163 -14.64 -16.40 -8.92
C GLU A 163 -15.14 -15.15 -9.67
N LYS A 164 -14.29 -14.12 -9.82
CA LYS A 164 -14.66 -12.82 -10.41
C LYS A 164 -13.93 -12.48 -11.70
N CYS A 165 -13.00 -13.32 -12.15
CA CYS A 165 -12.34 -13.13 -13.43
C CYS A 165 -11.92 -14.44 -14.09
N ASP A 166 -11.97 -14.46 -15.43
CA ASP A 166 -11.56 -15.62 -16.24
C ASP A 166 -10.04 -15.68 -16.50
N ILE A 167 -9.28 -14.69 -16.01
CA ILE A 167 -7.82 -14.62 -16.18
C ILE A 167 -7.18 -15.70 -15.32
N SER A 168 -6.31 -16.52 -15.92
CA SER A 168 -5.54 -17.52 -15.17
C SER A 168 -4.62 -16.88 -14.11
N ARG A 169 -4.33 -17.62 -13.04
CA ARG A 169 -3.49 -17.15 -11.93
C ARG A 169 -2.15 -16.58 -12.40
N ASP A 170 -1.46 -17.32 -13.25
CA ASP A 170 -0.11 -16.99 -13.68
C ASP A 170 -0.11 -15.71 -14.54
N GLU A 171 -1.15 -15.52 -15.35
CA GLU A 171 -1.34 -14.32 -16.16
C GLU A 171 -1.70 -13.10 -15.31
N PHE A 172 -2.54 -13.28 -14.29
CA PHE A 172 -2.87 -12.24 -13.33
C PHE A 172 -1.61 -11.77 -12.58
N ILE A 173 -0.84 -12.72 -12.03
CA ILE A 173 0.43 -12.44 -11.34
C ILE A 173 1.41 -11.73 -12.28
N LEU A 174 1.51 -12.18 -13.53
CA LEU A 174 2.38 -11.55 -14.53
C LEU A 174 1.98 -10.10 -14.81
N ALA A 175 0.67 -9.79 -14.87
CA ALA A 175 0.19 -8.43 -15.02
C ALA A 175 0.50 -7.56 -13.78
N VAL A 176 0.33 -8.09 -12.57
CA VAL A 176 0.69 -7.39 -11.33
C VAL A 176 2.19 -7.08 -11.29
N ARG A 177 3.04 -8.08 -11.59
CA ARG A 177 4.50 -7.89 -11.67
C ARG A 177 4.86 -6.85 -12.72
N LEU A 178 4.25 -6.91 -13.91
CA LEU A 178 4.46 -5.92 -14.96
C LEU A 178 4.15 -4.50 -14.48
N ILE A 179 3.05 -4.29 -13.75
CA ILE A 179 2.69 -2.96 -13.20
C ILE A 179 3.75 -2.49 -12.19
N LEU A 180 4.14 -3.34 -11.24
CA LEU A 180 5.07 -2.97 -10.17
C LEU A 180 6.48 -2.71 -10.73
N ASP A 181 6.98 -3.57 -11.62
CA ASP A 181 8.31 -3.44 -12.24
C ASP A 181 8.41 -2.26 -13.22
N SER A 182 7.26 -1.76 -13.66
CA SER A 182 7.14 -0.66 -14.62
C SER A 182 6.84 0.69 -13.98
N THR A 183 7.20 0.84 -12.71
CA THR A 183 7.05 2.08 -11.95
C THR A 183 8.12 3.10 -12.36
N TYR A 184 7.92 3.75 -13.50
CA TYR A 184 8.77 4.82 -14.00
C TYR A 184 8.05 6.17 -13.97
N PHE A 185 8.78 7.23 -13.67
CA PHE A 185 8.21 8.58 -13.62
C PHE A 185 9.25 9.67 -13.88
N ARG A 186 8.77 10.88 -14.19
CA ARG A 186 9.59 12.07 -14.40
C ARG A 186 9.51 13.00 -13.20
N PHE A 187 10.65 13.55 -12.81
CA PHE A 187 10.74 14.70 -11.93
C PHE A 187 11.91 15.59 -12.38
N ASN A 188 11.68 16.91 -12.48
CA ASN A 188 12.69 17.89 -12.86
C ASN A 188 13.52 17.47 -14.10
N ASN A 189 12.85 17.10 -15.19
CA ASN A 189 13.43 16.60 -16.45
C ASN A 189 14.25 15.30 -16.37
N ASN A 190 14.36 14.69 -15.19
CA ASN A 190 15.01 13.41 -15.00
C ASN A 190 13.97 12.28 -14.96
N VAL A 191 14.35 11.11 -15.47
CA VAL A 191 13.55 9.88 -15.38
C VAL A 191 14.06 9.05 -14.21
N TYR A 192 13.12 8.56 -13.41
CA TYR A 192 13.37 7.69 -12.28
C TYR A 192 12.57 6.41 -12.42
N LYS A 193 13.09 5.32 -11.85
CA LYS A 193 12.39 4.08 -11.59
C LYS A 193 12.28 3.90 -10.08
N GLN A 194 11.11 3.53 -9.59
CA GLN A 194 10.98 2.97 -8.25
C GLN A 194 11.28 1.48 -8.33
N ASN A 195 12.37 1.06 -7.68
CA ASN A 195 12.83 -0.33 -7.67
C ASN A 195 12.22 -1.15 -6.55
N PHE A 196 11.71 -0.49 -5.51
CA PHE A 196 11.14 -1.16 -4.35
C PHE A 196 9.86 -0.48 -3.88
N GLY A 197 8.93 -1.27 -3.35
CA GLY A 197 7.62 -0.78 -3.00
C GLY A 197 6.68 -0.71 -4.19
N SER A 198 5.50 -0.16 -3.93
CA SER A 198 4.52 0.21 -4.92
C SER A 198 4.37 1.74 -4.94
N PRO A 199 4.13 2.37 -6.11
CA PRO A 199 4.08 3.82 -6.17
C PRO A 199 2.77 4.38 -5.60
N MET A 200 2.89 5.38 -4.73
CA MET A 200 1.75 6.18 -4.29
C MET A 200 1.12 6.89 -5.50
N GLY A 201 -0.07 6.46 -5.90
CA GLY A 201 -0.83 7.01 -7.03
C GLY A 201 -1.15 6.01 -8.14
N SER A 202 -0.60 4.80 -8.11
CA SER A 202 -1.13 3.70 -8.92
C SER A 202 -2.42 3.16 -8.30
N PRO A 203 -3.50 2.95 -9.09
CA PRO A 203 -4.78 2.42 -8.57
C PRO A 203 -4.65 1.11 -7.80
N LEU A 204 -3.69 0.27 -8.18
CA LEU A 204 -3.50 -1.07 -7.61
C LEU A 204 -2.70 -1.06 -6.29
N SER A 205 -1.90 -0.01 -6.05
CA SER A 205 -0.96 0.01 -4.92
C SER A 205 -1.64 -0.06 -3.55
N PRO A 206 -2.78 0.63 -3.30
CA PRO A 206 -3.50 0.50 -2.04
C PRO A 206 -3.98 -0.91 -1.74
N ASP A 207 -4.50 -1.65 -2.73
CA ASP A 207 -4.98 -3.02 -2.49
C ASP A 207 -3.83 -3.94 -2.13
N LEU A 208 -2.72 -3.88 -2.87
CA LEU A 208 -1.55 -4.71 -2.59
C LEU A 208 -0.98 -4.46 -1.19
N ALA A 209 -0.88 -3.18 -0.80
CA ALA A 209 -0.43 -2.82 0.52
C ALA A 209 -1.40 -3.32 1.61
N ASP A 210 -2.70 -3.20 1.38
CA ASP A 210 -3.74 -3.70 2.31
C ASP A 210 -3.62 -5.22 2.50
N LEU A 211 -3.51 -5.99 1.41
CA LEU A 211 -3.40 -7.45 1.49
C LEU A 211 -2.14 -7.91 2.25
N VAL A 212 -1.00 -7.25 2.02
CA VAL A 212 0.25 -7.55 2.75
C VAL A 212 0.10 -7.25 4.24
N LEU A 213 -0.51 -6.13 4.60
CA LEU A 213 -0.76 -5.79 6.01
C LEU A 213 -1.71 -6.79 6.65
N GLN A 214 -2.78 -7.20 5.98
CA GLN A 214 -3.71 -8.22 6.49
C GLN A 214 -2.99 -9.55 6.82
N ASP A 215 -2.06 -9.97 5.95
CA ASP A 215 -1.27 -11.20 6.18
C ASP A 215 -0.30 -11.06 7.35
N ILE A 216 0.29 -9.88 7.52
CA ILE A 216 1.17 -9.58 8.67
C ILE A 216 0.35 -9.53 9.96
N GLU A 217 -0.78 -8.83 9.96
CA GLU A 217 -1.69 -8.72 11.11
C GLU A 217 -2.12 -10.10 11.61
N THR A 218 -2.61 -10.95 10.70
CA THR A 218 -3.11 -12.28 11.03
C THR A 218 -2.01 -13.12 11.69
N ARG A 219 -0.79 -13.10 11.11
CA ARG A 219 0.34 -13.85 11.65
C ARG A 219 0.87 -13.25 12.95
N ALA A 220 1.00 -11.93 13.03
CA ALA A 220 1.50 -11.23 14.21
C ALA A 220 0.56 -11.46 15.40
N ILE A 221 -0.74 -11.27 15.23
CA ILE A 221 -1.76 -11.52 16.26
C ILE A 221 -1.70 -12.99 16.71
N GLY A 222 -1.54 -13.94 15.78
CA GLY A 222 -1.39 -15.37 16.12
C GLY A 222 -0.11 -15.71 16.91
N MET A 223 0.93 -14.89 16.82
CA MET A 223 2.17 -15.06 17.58
C MET A 223 2.12 -14.43 18.98
N LEU A 224 1.24 -13.44 19.19
CA LEU A 224 1.07 -12.77 20.48
C LEU A 224 0.29 -13.67 21.45
N LYS A 225 0.97 -14.19 22.48
CA LYS A 225 0.41 -15.15 23.45
C LYS A 225 -0.36 -14.49 24.60
N PHE A 226 -1.18 -13.49 24.28
CA PHE A 226 -2.03 -12.79 25.23
C PHE A 226 -3.31 -12.32 24.55
N ARG A 227 -4.33 -11.99 25.35
CA ARG A 227 -5.61 -11.50 24.83
C ARG A 227 -5.44 -10.10 24.27
N ILE A 228 -5.99 -9.86 23.08
CA ILE A 228 -6.03 -8.52 22.46
C ILE A 228 -7.50 -8.09 22.45
N PRO A 229 -7.93 -7.19 23.36
CA PRO A 229 -9.34 -6.79 23.48
C PRO A 229 -9.90 -6.18 22.20
N PHE A 230 -9.08 -5.42 21.47
CA PHE A 230 -9.40 -4.91 20.15
C PHE A 230 -8.14 -4.70 19.32
N PHE A 231 -8.31 -4.79 18.00
CA PHE A 231 -7.30 -4.48 17.01
C PHE A 231 -8.00 -3.88 15.79
N PHE A 232 -7.79 -2.58 15.54
CA PHE A 232 -8.41 -1.86 14.42
C PHE A 232 -7.35 -1.18 13.57
N ARG A 233 -7.51 -1.24 12.25
CA ARG A 233 -6.60 -0.62 11.29
C ARG A 233 -7.34 0.30 10.34
N TYR A 234 -6.81 1.52 10.22
CA TYR A 234 -7.13 2.48 9.18
C TYR A 234 -5.92 2.67 8.27
N VAL A 235 -5.95 2.07 7.07
CA VAL A 235 -4.85 2.10 6.10
C VAL A 235 -3.53 1.60 6.72
N ASP A 236 -2.63 2.50 7.10
CA ASP A 236 -1.30 2.26 7.68
C ASP A 236 -1.24 2.46 9.20
N ASN A 237 -2.32 2.95 9.82
CA ASN A 237 -2.41 3.24 11.24
C ASN A 237 -3.24 2.17 11.95
N ILE A 238 -2.73 1.60 13.04
CA ILE A 238 -3.34 0.53 13.82
C ILE A 238 -3.54 1.01 15.25
N ALA A 239 -4.73 0.84 15.82
CA ALA A 239 -5.00 0.99 17.23
C ALA A 239 -5.26 -0.37 17.87
N MET A 240 -4.65 -0.62 19.03
CA MET A 240 -4.93 -1.84 19.80
C MET A 240 -4.74 -1.62 21.30
N ALA A 241 -5.35 -2.48 22.10
CA ALA A 241 -5.09 -2.59 23.53
C ALA A 241 -4.24 -3.83 23.82
N ILE A 242 -3.24 -3.67 24.68
CA ILE A 242 -2.30 -4.74 25.06
C ILE A 242 -1.96 -4.65 26.55
N PRO A 243 -1.46 -5.72 27.18
CA PRO A 243 -0.86 -5.63 28.51
C PRO A 243 0.33 -4.68 28.50
N ARG A 244 0.48 -3.89 29.57
CA ARG A 244 1.50 -2.82 29.71
C ARG A 244 2.91 -3.26 29.33
N ASP A 245 3.30 -4.45 29.76
CA ASP A 245 4.67 -4.94 29.61
C ASP A 245 4.94 -5.59 28.23
N MET A 246 3.94 -5.64 27.35
CA MET A 246 4.06 -6.32 26.04
C MET A 246 4.37 -5.39 24.87
N ALA A 247 4.48 -4.07 25.09
CA ALA A 247 4.68 -3.08 24.02
C ALA A 247 5.89 -3.38 23.12
N ASP A 248 7.04 -3.66 23.72
CA ASP A 248 8.26 -4.00 22.97
C ASP A 248 8.11 -5.34 22.24
N SER A 249 7.50 -6.34 22.87
CA SER A 249 7.26 -7.64 22.25
C SER A 249 6.34 -7.52 21.05
N VAL A 250 5.32 -6.66 21.09
CA VAL A 250 4.43 -6.39 19.96
C VAL A 250 5.22 -5.75 18.82
N LEU A 251 5.96 -4.68 19.10
CA LEU A 251 6.74 -3.98 18.09
C LEU A 251 7.76 -4.92 17.43
N GLN A 252 8.49 -5.71 18.22
CA GLN A 252 9.44 -6.69 17.72
C GLN A 252 8.78 -7.76 16.86
N THR A 253 7.59 -8.24 17.26
CA THR A 253 6.84 -9.23 16.48
C THR A 253 6.48 -8.68 15.10
N PHE A 254 5.89 -7.49 15.03
CA PHE A 254 5.54 -6.86 13.76
C PHE A 254 6.78 -6.54 12.90
N ASN A 255 7.87 -6.08 13.51
CA ASN A 255 9.11 -5.75 12.81
C ASN A 255 9.92 -6.99 12.37
N SER A 256 9.61 -8.18 12.89
CA SER A 256 10.29 -9.43 12.50
C SER A 256 9.89 -9.95 11.11
N PHE A 257 8.76 -9.51 10.56
CA PHE A 257 8.22 -10.06 9.31
C PHE A 257 9.03 -9.69 8.08
N HIS A 258 9.55 -8.46 8.00
CA HIS A 258 10.35 -8.03 6.86
C HIS A 258 11.23 -6.81 7.18
N PRO A 259 12.54 -6.84 6.88
CA PRO A 259 13.48 -5.79 7.30
C PRO A 259 13.15 -4.38 6.77
N ARG A 260 12.47 -4.28 5.63
CA ARG A 260 12.03 -2.98 5.08
C ARG A 260 10.65 -2.53 5.53
N LEU A 261 9.76 -3.47 5.86
CA LEU A 261 8.38 -3.14 6.24
C LEU A 261 8.34 -3.11 7.76
N GLN A 262 8.58 -1.92 8.31
CA GLN A 262 8.75 -1.69 9.73
C GLN A 262 7.62 -0.81 10.25
N PHE A 263 7.37 -0.92 11.55
CA PHE A 263 6.35 -0.22 12.30
C PHE A 263 7.02 0.63 13.37
N THR A 264 6.38 1.75 13.71
CA THR A 264 6.68 2.54 14.91
C THR A 264 5.55 2.40 15.90
N ILE A 265 5.86 2.45 17.19
CA ILE A 265 4.88 2.38 18.28
C ILE A 265 4.71 3.75 18.96
N GLU A 266 3.47 4.12 19.22
CA GLU A 266 3.10 5.20 20.13
C GLU A 266 2.37 4.60 21.33
N ILE A 267 2.82 4.91 22.54
CA ILE A 267 2.20 4.45 23.78
C ILE A 267 1.30 5.57 24.31
N GLY A 268 -0.02 5.36 24.22
CA GLY A 268 -1.02 6.28 24.76
C GLY A 268 -1.34 6.05 26.24
N ASP A 269 -0.96 4.89 26.79
CA ASP A 269 -1.34 4.46 28.14
C ASP A 269 -2.86 4.44 28.31
N ARG A 270 -3.45 5.41 29.03
CA ARG A 270 -4.91 5.54 29.15
C ARG A 270 -5.56 6.40 28.07
N LYS A 271 -4.79 7.11 27.25
CA LYS A 271 -5.30 8.07 26.27
C LYS A 271 -4.54 7.98 24.96
N LEU A 272 -5.20 7.51 23.91
CA LEU A 272 -4.60 7.39 22.58
C LEU A 272 -5.30 8.30 21.59
N HIS A 273 -4.51 9.13 20.90
CA HIS A 273 -5.00 9.88 19.75
C HIS A 273 -4.99 8.98 18.51
N PHE A 274 -6.14 8.80 17.87
CA PHE A 274 -6.26 7.94 16.71
C PHE A 274 -7.33 8.48 15.74
N LEU A 275 -6.93 8.65 14.47
CA LEU A 275 -7.67 9.44 13.48
C LEU A 275 -7.97 10.86 14.01
N ASP A 276 -9.21 11.30 13.89
CA ASP A 276 -9.77 12.55 14.42
C ASP A 276 -10.39 12.38 15.82
N THR A 277 -10.09 11.28 16.52
CA THR A 277 -10.65 10.96 17.83
C THR A 277 -9.59 10.75 18.90
N THR A 278 -10.05 10.74 20.15
CA THR A 278 -9.23 10.35 21.30
C THR A 278 -9.92 9.21 22.02
N ILE A 279 -9.25 8.06 22.06
CA ILE A 279 -9.69 6.89 22.83
C ILE A 279 -9.22 7.10 24.27
N ILE A 280 -10.14 6.98 25.22
CA ILE A 280 -9.85 7.17 26.65
C ILE A 280 -10.28 5.93 27.42
N ASN A 281 -9.34 5.32 28.13
CA ASN A 281 -9.59 4.25 29.09
C ASN A 281 -9.81 4.88 30.49
N ASN A 282 -11.08 4.97 30.90
CA ASN A 282 -11.52 5.56 32.18
C ASN A 282 -11.92 4.52 33.23
N ASN A 283 -11.41 3.28 33.13
CA ASN A 283 -11.63 2.26 34.16
C ASN A 283 -11.36 2.78 35.57
#